data_AF-E4L776-F1
#
_entry.id   AF-E4L776-F1
#
_cell.length_a   1.000
_cell.length_b   1.000
_cell.length_c   1.000
_cell.angle_alpha   90.00
_cell.angle_beta   90.00
_cell.angle_gamma   90.00
#
_symmetry.space_group_name_H-M   'P 1'
#
loop_
_entity.id
_entity.type
_entity.pdbx_description
1 polymer ?
#
loop_
_entity_poly.entity_id
_entity_poly.type
_entity_poly.pdbx_seq_one_letter_code
_entity_poly.pdbx_strand_id
1 'polypeptide(L)'
;MNFAFWWPIGALVLANLTYHFCFKLIPASVNLFASLTVTYLFASVAALALCWYTSPSGEFLGQYTKINWIAFILGFCLIGLEAGAYYMYKAGWQINIAAMVYSTIVSIILMISGSLFFHETFTLTKAFGAVLCFVGLFFVMR
;
A
#
# COMPACT_ATOMS: atom_id res chain seq x y z
N MET A 1 0.73 3.83 -26.03
CA MET A 1 0.49 3.30 -24.66
C MET A 1 -0.88 3.81 -24.21
N ASN A 2 -1.84 2.92 -23.97
CA ASN A 2 -3.25 3.28 -23.77
C ASN A 2 -3.52 3.88 -22.38
N PHE A 3 -4.56 4.70 -22.28
CA PHE A 3 -5.07 5.28 -21.01
C PHE A 3 -5.27 4.21 -19.92
N ALA A 4 -5.67 2.99 -20.31
CA ALA A 4 -5.81 1.83 -19.43
C ALA A 4 -4.54 1.48 -18.62
N PHE A 5 -3.35 1.80 -19.13
CA PHE A 5 -2.08 1.53 -18.46
C PHE A 5 -1.72 2.58 -17.41
N TRP A 6 -2.05 3.84 -17.66
CA TRP A 6 -1.63 4.97 -16.81
C TRP A 6 -2.67 5.37 -15.75
N TRP A 7 -3.96 5.15 -16.01
CA TRP A 7 -5.01 5.51 -15.05
C TRP A 7 -4.84 4.85 -13.67
N PRO A 8 -4.43 3.56 -13.53
CA PRO A 8 -4.28 2.93 -12.22
C PRO A 8 -3.12 3.55 -11.43
N ILE A 9 -2.05 3.93 -12.13
CA ILE A 9 -0.90 4.61 -11.54
C ILE A 9 -1.34 5.97 -10.98
N GLY A 10 -2.12 6.74 -11.76
CA GLY A 10 -2.67 8.01 -11.28
C GLY A 10 -3.55 7.85 -10.04
N ALA A 11 -4.45 6.85 -10.05
CA ALA A 11 -5.29 6.54 -8.90
C ALA A 11 -4.47 6.15 -7.65
N LEU A 12 -3.44 5.32 -7.83
CA LEU A 12 -2.52 4.93 -6.74
C LEU A 12 -1.77 6.12 -6.16
N VAL A 13 -1.27 7.02 -7.00
CA VAL A 13 -0.56 8.22 -6.54
C VAL A 13 -1.49 9.11 -5.73
N LEU A 14 -2.70 9.39 -6.23
CA LEU A 14 -3.67 10.21 -5.51
C LEU A 14 -4.06 9.59 -4.16
N ALA A 15 -4.31 8.28 -4.13
CA ALA A 15 -4.62 7.56 -2.91
C ALA A 15 -3.46 7.58 -1.90
N ASN A 16 -2.21 7.45 -2.36
CA ASN A 16 -1.04 7.52 -1.48
C ASN A 16 -0.82 8.93 -0.92
N LEU A 17 -1.06 9.97 -1.71
CA LEU A 17 -0.95 11.35 -1.22
C LEU A 17 -1.97 11.63 -0.11
N THR A 18 -3.24 11.29 -0.34
CA THR A 18 -4.30 11.47 0.66
C THR A 18 -4.06 10.60 1.89
N TYR A 19 -3.58 9.36 1.70
CA TYR A 19 -3.19 8.45 2.78
C TYR A 19 -2.17 9.10 3.73
N HIS A 20 -1.05 9.59 3.21
CA HIS A 20 0.02 10.17 4.04
C HIS A 20 -0.43 11.44 4.76
N PHE A 21 -1.28 12.25 4.14
CA PHE A 21 -1.87 13.42 4.79
C PHE A 21 -2.81 13.02 5.93
N CYS A 22 -3.70 12.06 5.71
CA CYS A 22 -4.59 11.56 6.74
C CYS A 22 -3.80 11.07 7.96
N PHE A 23 -2.78 10.23 7.78
CA PHE A 23 -1.99 9.71 8.89
C PHE A 23 -1.24 10.80 9.67
N LYS A 24 -0.75 11.84 8.99
CA LYS A 24 -0.11 12.97 9.68
C LYS A 24 -1.11 13.77 10.52
N LEU A 25 -2.36 13.86 10.06
CA LEU A 25 -3.44 14.61 10.71
C LEU A 25 -4.09 13.86 11.89
N ILE A 26 -3.92 12.53 12.01
CA ILE A 26 -4.51 11.75 13.12
C ILE A 26 -3.98 12.29 14.46
N PRO A 27 -4.88 12.75 15.37
CA PRO A 27 -4.49 13.25 16.68
C PRO A 27 -3.74 12.19 17.49
N ALA A 28 -2.74 12.60 18.28
CA ALA A 28 -2.00 11.66 19.15
C ALA A 28 -2.86 11.11 20.30
N SER A 29 -3.97 11.78 20.61
CA SER A 29 -4.89 11.43 21.69
C SER A 29 -5.85 10.30 21.34
N VAL A 30 -5.97 9.91 20.06
CA VAL A 30 -6.88 8.84 19.62
C VAL A 30 -6.12 7.53 19.53
N ASN A 31 -6.70 6.47 20.09
CA ASN A 31 -6.19 5.11 19.90
C ASN A 31 -6.25 4.75 18.41
N LEU A 32 -5.10 4.43 17.81
CA LEU A 32 -5.00 4.12 16.39
C LEU A 32 -5.97 2.99 15.99
N PHE A 33 -5.99 1.88 16.71
CA PHE A 33 -6.79 0.71 16.36
C PHE A 33 -8.30 1.00 16.42
N ALA A 34 -8.73 1.91 17.32
CA ALA A 34 -10.10 2.39 17.33
C ALA A 34 -10.43 3.18 16.05
N SER A 35 -9.53 4.05 15.60
CA SER A 35 -9.66 4.75 14.32
C SER A 35 -9.67 3.77 13.14
N LEU A 36 -8.79 2.77 13.14
CA LEU A 36 -8.71 1.77 12.06
C LEU A 36 -9.98 0.95 11.97
N THR A 37 -10.62 0.63 13.10
CA THR A 37 -11.90 -0.08 13.11
C THR A 37 -12.97 0.68 12.32
N VAL A 38 -13.08 1.99 12.55
CA VAL A 38 -14.02 2.85 11.81
C VAL A 38 -13.63 2.94 10.33
N THR A 39 -12.33 3.13 10.03
CA THR A 39 -11.81 3.16 8.66
C THR A 39 -12.16 1.88 7.89
N TYR A 40 -11.96 0.70 8.49
CA TYR A 40 -12.26 -0.58 7.85
C TYR A 40 -13.75 -0.82 7.67
N LEU A 41 -14.59 -0.40 8.61
CA LEU A 41 -16.05 -0.47 8.43
C LEU A 41 -16.49 0.39 7.24
N PHE A 42 -16.01 1.62 7.15
CA PHE A 42 -16.29 2.49 6.02
C PHE A 42 -15.77 1.90 4.69
N ALA A 43 -14.53 1.42 4.68
CA ALA A 43 -13.92 0.78 3.51
C ALA A 43 -14.69 -0.48 3.08
N SER A 44 -15.19 -1.27 4.04
CA SER A 44 -15.99 -2.46 3.76
C SER A 44 -17.32 -2.08 3.11
N VAL A 45 -18.03 -1.07 3.63
CA VAL A 45 -19.28 -0.58 3.02
C VAL A 45 -19.04 -0.05 1.60
N ALA A 46 -17.98 0.73 1.40
CA ALA A 46 -17.60 1.23 0.08
C ALA A 46 -17.26 0.09 -0.89
N ALA A 47 -16.50 -0.92 -0.44
CA ALA A 47 -16.14 -2.09 -1.24
C ALA A 47 -17.38 -2.93 -1.60
N LEU A 48 -18.32 -3.11 -0.66
CA LEU A 48 -19.60 -3.78 -0.91
C LEU A 48 -20.41 -3.06 -1.99
N ALA A 49 -20.50 -1.72 -1.92
CA ALA A 49 -21.20 -0.91 -2.91
C ALA A 49 -20.57 -1.02 -4.31
N LEU A 50 -19.23 -0.98 -4.39
CA LEU A 50 -18.51 -1.15 -5.65
C LEU A 50 -18.63 -2.57 -6.21
N CYS A 51 -18.60 -3.58 -5.34
CA CYS A 51 -18.81 -4.97 -5.71
C CYS A 51 -20.21 -5.16 -6.30
N TRP A 52 -21.23 -4.53 -5.69
CA TRP A 52 -22.60 -4.56 -6.21
C TRP A 52 -22.72 -3.86 -7.58
N TYR A 53 -22.07 -2.72 -7.76
CA TYR A 53 -22.05 -1.98 -9.03
C TYR A 53 -21.33 -2.73 -10.16
N THR A 54 -20.26 -3.47 -9.82
CA THR A 54 -19.40 -4.13 -10.82
C THR A 54 -19.81 -5.58 -11.10
N SER A 55 -20.66 -6.18 -10.25
CA SER A 55 -21.11 -7.57 -10.44
C SER A 55 -22.22 -7.66 -11.50
N PRO A 56 -22.12 -8.58 -12.47
CA PRO A 56 -23.23 -8.92 -13.36
C PRO A 56 -24.46 -9.37 -12.57
N SER A 57 -25.65 -9.05 -13.07
CA SER A 57 -26.92 -9.34 -12.41
C SER A 57 -27.05 -10.82 -12.01
N GLY A 58 -27.06 -11.10 -10.69
CA GLY A 58 -27.30 -12.43 -10.12
C GLY A 58 -26.09 -13.09 -9.44
N GLU A 59 -24.86 -12.63 -9.68
CA GLU A 59 -23.66 -13.30 -9.15
C GLU A 59 -23.03 -12.65 -7.91
N PHE A 60 -23.60 -11.56 -7.38
CA PHE A 60 -23.01 -10.81 -6.25
C PHE A 60 -22.64 -11.70 -5.04
N LEU A 61 -23.58 -12.53 -4.57
CA LEU A 61 -23.32 -13.45 -3.46
C LEU A 61 -22.39 -14.60 -3.85
N GLY A 62 -22.39 -15.01 -5.12
CA GLY A 62 -21.53 -16.05 -5.67
C GLY A 62 -20.05 -15.65 -5.81
N GLN A 63 -19.72 -14.35 -5.68
CA GLN A 63 -18.32 -13.92 -5.63
C GLN A 63 -17.68 -14.20 -4.25
N TYR A 64 -18.47 -14.14 -3.17
CA TYR A 64 -17.96 -14.38 -1.81
C TYR A 64 -17.60 -15.85 -1.56
N THR A 65 -18.21 -16.78 -2.28
CA THR A 65 -17.87 -18.21 -2.21
C THR A 65 -16.52 -18.52 -2.87
N LYS A 66 -16.01 -17.62 -3.71
CA LYS A 66 -14.69 -17.74 -4.36
C LYS A 66 -13.56 -17.10 -3.55
N ILE A 67 -13.88 -16.46 -2.41
CA ILE A 67 -12.88 -15.81 -1.57
C ILE A 67 -11.95 -16.88 -0.98
N ASN A 68 -10.65 -16.63 -1.13
CA ASN A 68 -9.61 -17.48 -0.60
C ASN A 68 -9.11 -16.96 0.77
N TRP A 69 -8.43 -17.81 1.53
CA TRP A 69 -7.81 -17.48 2.81
C TRP A 69 -6.82 -16.29 2.72
N ILE A 70 -6.30 -16.00 1.52
CA ILE A 70 -5.44 -14.83 1.22
C ILE A 70 -6.11 -13.52 1.65
N ALA A 71 -7.44 -13.40 1.56
CA ALA A 71 -8.15 -12.19 2.00
C ALA A 71 -7.92 -11.89 3.50
N PHE A 72 -7.84 -12.92 4.34
CA PHE A 72 -7.55 -12.76 5.76
C PHE A 72 -6.11 -12.31 6.00
N ILE A 73 -5.15 -12.85 5.26
CA ILE A 73 -3.74 -12.41 5.34
C ILE A 73 -3.64 -10.95 4.94
N LEU A 74 -4.27 -10.56 3.83
CA LEU A 74 -4.26 -9.18 3.35
C LEU A 74 -4.84 -8.22 4.40
N GLY A 75 -5.95 -8.58 5.04
CA GLY A 75 -6.52 -7.82 6.15
C GLY A 75 -5.54 -7.65 7.32
N PHE A 76 -4.82 -8.70 7.68
CA PHE A 76 -3.79 -8.62 8.73
C PHE A 76 -2.60 -7.72 8.30
N CYS A 77 -2.15 -7.82 7.05
CA CYS A 77 -1.09 -6.98 6.50
C CYS A 77 -1.47 -5.49 6.49
N LEU A 78 -2.74 -5.16 6.18
CA LEU A 78 -3.27 -3.79 6.21
C LEU A 78 -3.12 -3.15 7.60
N ILE A 79 -3.45 -3.89 8.66
CA ILE A 79 -3.30 -3.41 10.04
C ILE A 79 -1.84 -3.07 10.34
N GLY A 80 -0.91 -3.94 9.92
CA GLY A 80 0.53 -3.71 10.09
C GLY A 80 1.04 -2.51 9.30
N LEU A 81 0.56 -2.31 8.07
CA LEU A 81 0.92 -1.19 7.20
C LEU A 81 0.47 0.13 7.82
N GLU A 82 -0.78 0.21 8.29
CA GLU A 82 -1.34 1.40 8.92
C GLU A 82 -0.74 1.70 10.29
N ALA A 83 -0.47 0.66 11.10
CA ALA A 83 0.28 0.80 12.34
C ALA A 83 1.69 1.35 12.09
N GLY A 84 2.41 0.78 11.12
CA GLY A 84 3.74 1.24 10.74
C GLY A 84 3.73 2.70 10.28
N ALA A 85 2.81 3.08 9.39
CA ALA A 85 2.69 4.46 8.91
C ALA A 85 2.38 5.44 10.04
N TYR A 86 1.44 5.10 10.93
CA TYR A 86 1.10 5.93 12.08
C TYR A 86 2.31 6.15 13.00
N TYR A 87 2.99 5.08 13.42
CA TYR A 87 4.14 5.19 14.33
C TYR A 87 5.32 5.91 13.67
N MET A 88 5.53 5.72 12.37
CA MET A 88 6.52 6.46 11.59
C MET A 88 6.28 7.97 11.66
N TYR A 89 5.04 8.43 11.43
CA TYR A 89 4.71 9.85 11.49
C TYR A 89 4.68 10.43 12.90
N LYS A 90 4.34 9.62 13.91
CA LYS A 90 4.43 10.01 15.33
C LYS A 90 5.86 10.11 15.84
N ALA A 91 6.78 9.32 15.30
CA ALA A 91 8.21 9.42 15.59
C ALA A 91 8.86 10.71 15.05
N GLY A 92 8.09 11.59 14.41
CA GLY A 92 8.55 12.91 13.95
C GLY A 92 9.07 12.92 12.52
N TRP A 93 9.00 11.81 11.79
CA TRP A 93 9.44 11.77 10.40
C TRP A 93 8.65 12.77 9.53
N GLN A 94 9.37 13.41 8.62
CA GLN A 94 8.80 14.29 7.60
C GLN A 94 8.16 13.46 6.48
N ILE A 95 7.03 13.92 5.93
CA ILE A 95 6.27 13.18 4.91
C ILE A 95 7.11 12.86 3.66
N ASN A 96 7.91 13.83 3.21
CA ASN A 96 8.79 13.71 2.05
C ASN A 96 9.86 12.61 2.20
N ILE A 97 10.51 12.53 3.38
CA ILE A 97 11.60 11.58 3.62
C ILE A 97 11.03 10.20 3.96
N ALA A 98 10.06 10.14 4.88
CA ALA A 98 9.53 8.87 5.39
C ALA A 98 8.97 8.00 4.25
N ALA A 99 8.17 8.61 3.37
CA ALA A 99 7.54 7.89 2.27
C ALA A 99 8.55 7.34 1.26
N MET A 100 9.59 8.12 0.99
CA MET A 100 10.65 7.74 0.07
C MET A 100 11.49 6.58 0.61
N VAL A 101 11.79 6.61 1.91
CA VAL A 101 12.58 5.59 2.60
C VAL A 101 11.89 4.24 2.61
N TYR A 102 10.65 4.16 3.12
CA TYR A 102 9.96 2.88 3.16
C TYR A 102 9.70 2.36 1.75
N SER A 103 9.30 3.22 0.81
CA SER A 103 8.99 2.78 -0.56
C SER A 103 10.21 2.22 -1.26
N THR A 104 11.40 2.81 -1.02
CA THR A 104 12.66 2.30 -1.57
C THR A 104 13.00 0.93 -0.98
N ILE A 105 12.94 0.78 0.35
CA ILE A 105 13.23 -0.48 1.03
C ILE A 105 12.26 -1.58 0.55
N VAL A 106 10.95 -1.28 0.52
CA VAL A 106 9.92 -2.20 0.04
C VAL A 106 10.16 -2.59 -1.42
N SER A 107 10.48 -1.64 -2.30
CA SER A 107 10.75 -1.92 -3.72
C SER A 107 11.91 -2.88 -3.92
N ILE A 108 12.97 -2.74 -3.12
CA ILE A 108 14.15 -3.62 -3.19
C ILE A 108 13.82 -5.02 -2.67
N ILE A 109 13.13 -5.11 -1.53
CA ILE A 109 12.67 -6.39 -0.98
C ILE A 109 11.75 -7.10 -1.98
N LEU A 110 10.81 -6.36 -2.61
CA LEU A 110 9.92 -6.88 -3.64
C LEU A 110 10.67 -7.32 -4.89
N MET A 111 11.72 -6.61 -5.30
CA MET A 111 12.55 -7.03 -6.42
C MET A 111 13.25 -8.36 -6.15
N ILE A 112 13.75 -8.55 -4.92
CA ILE A 112 14.39 -9.81 -4.50
C ILE A 112 13.35 -10.92 -4.39
N SER A 113 12.24 -10.68 -3.70
CA SER A 113 11.19 -11.68 -3.50
C SER A 113 10.44 -12.02 -4.79
N GLY A 114 10.24 -11.06 -5.69
CA GLY A 114 9.72 -11.25 -7.05
C GLY A 114 10.58 -12.24 -7.84
N SER A 115 11.90 -12.09 -7.77
CA SER A 115 12.82 -13.04 -8.40
C SER A 115 12.78 -14.43 -7.76
N LEU A 116 12.76 -14.51 -6.42
CA LEU A 116 12.82 -15.80 -5.70
C LEU A 116 11.52 -16.60 -5.76
N PHE A 117 10.37 -15.96 -5.56
CA PHE A 117 9.08 -16.64 -5.42
C PHE A 117 8.29 -16.65 -6.73
N PHE A 118 8.38 -15.60 -7.53
CA PHE A 118 7.59 -15.44 -8.76
C PHE A 118 8.40 -15.69 -10.03
N HIS A 119 9.67 -16.10 -9.91
CA HIS A 119 10.59 -16.39 -11.02
C HIS A 119 10.72 -15.22 -12.00
N GLU A 120 10.56 -13.99 -11.53
CA GLU A 120 10.74 -12.81 -12.35
C GLU A 120 12.22 -12.65 -12.76
N THR A 121 12.46 -12.21 -14.00
CA THR A 121 13.82 -12.05 -14.51
C THR A 121 14.58 -11.00 -13.71
N PHE A 122 15.63 -11.44 -13.02
CA PHE A 122 16.56 -10.59 -12.30
C PHE A 122 17.81 -10.31 -13.15
N THR A 123 17.82 -9.12 -13.77
CA THR A 123 18.95 -8.68 -14.59
C THR A 123 19.97 -7.93 -13.71
N LEU A 124 21.27 -8.05 -14.03
CA LEU A 124 22.33 -7.28 -13.38
C LEU A 124 22.05 -5.77 -13.36
N THR A 125 21.40 -5.24 -14.40
CA THR A 125 20.96 -3.83 -14.47
C THR A 125 19.99 -3.45 -13.34
N LYS A 126 19.06 -4.34 -12.96
CA LYS A 126 18.13 -4.09 -11.85
C LYS A 126 18.86 -4.07 -10.50
N ALA A 127 19.86 -4.94 -10.35
CA ALA A 127 20.73 -4.95 -9.16
C ALA A 127 21.52 -3.63 -9.03
N PHE A 128 22.13 -3.15 -10.12
CA PHE A 128 22.80 -1.85 -10.14
C PHE A 128 21.83 -0.69 -9.83
N GLY A 129 20.61 -0.73 -10.38
CA GLY A 129 19.56 0.25 -10.06
C GLY A 129 19.21 0.29 -8.58
N ALA A 130 19.08 -0.86 -7.92
CA ALA A 130 18.79 -0.94 -6.49
C ALA A 130 19.91 -0.34 -5.62
N VAL A 131 21.18 -0.56 -5.98
CA VAL A 131 22.33 0.09 -5.32
C VAL A 131 22.25 1.61 -5.50
N LEU A 132 21.92 2.08 -6.70
CA LEU A 132 21.76 3.51 -6.98
C LEU A 132 20.62 4.13 -6.15
N CYS A 133 19.51 3.41 -5.95
CA CYS A 133 18.42 3.84 -5.09
C CYS A 133 18.87 4.00 -3.63
N PHE A 134 19.71 3.10 -3.11
CA PHE A 134 20.29 3.24 -1.77
C PHE A 134 21.18 4.48 -1.64
N VAL A 135 22.03 4.73 -2.64
CA VAL A 135 22.90 5.91 -2.66
C VAL A 135 22.06 7.19 -2.71
N GLY A 136 21.05 7.24 -3.58
CA GLY A 136 20.12 8.37 -3.66
C GLY A 136 19.36 8.58 -2.34
N LEU A 137 18.93 7.49 -1.70
CA LEU A 137 18.25 7.56 -0.41
C LEU A 137 19.16 8.13 0.69
N PHE A 138 20.42 7.71 0.73
CA PHE A 138 21.42 8.23 1.66
C PHE A 138 21.62 9.73 1.51
N PHE A 139 21.69 10.24 0.28
CA PHE A 139 21.80 11.67 0.02
C PHE A 139 20.57 12.47 0.47
N VAL A 140 19.37 11.93 0.29
CA VAL A 140 18.13 12.62 0.71
C VAL A 140 17.93 12.59 2.22
N MET A 141 18.44 11.58 2.92
CA MET A 141 18.41 11.52 4.38
C MET A 141 19.39 12.49 5.07
N ARG A 142 20.38 13.02 4.34
CA ARG A 142 21.46 13.87 4.88
C ARG A 142 21.07 15.34 4.89
#